data_AF-A0A661ABS3-F1
#
_entry.id   AF-A0A661ABS3-F1
#
_cell.length_a   1.000
_cell.length_b   1.000
_cell.length_c   1.000
_cell.angle_alpha   90.00
_cell.angle_beta   90.00
_cell.angle_gamma   90.00
#
_symmetry.space_group_name_H-M   'P 1'
#
loop_
_entity.id
_entity.type
_entity.pdbx_description
1 polymer ?
#
loop_
_entity_poly.entity_id
_entity_poly.type
_entity_poly.pdbx_seq_one_letter_code
_entity_poly.pdbx_strand_id
1 'polypeptide(L)'
;VLSVTYHGGARVVNYQWDYTDDIPPYYELIRRISIGYAIRNDSMFLDPDPSYADSGTIRGYEWYQVLGSLQDWAYHQTGCIDLTIELNSTKWPSSSELPEIWRQNRDAMLWFIEQSGHGVWGHVTDANTGNPVPCTYYVLPETTKVFKNDSIVGDFHRPLLTGDYTFVFMADGYNTRTISGVHVRYDSTTYLDVQMYPLVAVNISGTVTDSAGLPIDSARVEIIGVAATYTDQNGGYNIGANAGELYFVVSKTGYATLYDTIVVQRDTTIDFVLRTLNQYDFPTTDTVDIPDNDPNGIYDSLFVDGHLNIEDIEVYVNITHTYISDLIVRLISPSGTGVYLHNETGGSNENIIGWYDSELPVDGPGTLADFQGEDAYGWWRLFVSDNASWDTGTLNGWTLRIYTPDNYTGFSKPDMIGGIDLDRAVSPNVALLLVPEKGHYNVKVVDVAGRSMRILNNALLSTGEHTVNLDNIRVPGVYYLVVEGCGRMFKKRFVVVR
;
A
#
# COMPACT_ATOMS: atom_id res chain seq x y z
N VAL A 1 9.16 27.76 -15.12
CA VAL A 1 9.83 28.72 -16.02
C VAL A 1 10.40 27.95 -17.20
N LEU A 2 10.03 28.35 -18.41
CA LEU A 2 10.53 27.82 -19.68
C LEU A 2 11.27 28.93 -20.42
N SER A 3 12.27 28.56 -21.21
CA SER A 3 13.06 29.47 -22.03
C SER A 3 13.46 28.78 -23.33
N VAL A 4 13.85 29.57 -24.33
CA VAL A 4 14.28 29.06 -25.63
C VAL A 4 15.41 29.92 -26.18
N THR A 5 16.44 29.26 -26.70
CA THR A 5 17.57 29.88 -27.40
C THR A 5 17.56 29.44 -28.87
N TYR A 6 17.49 30.41 -29.80
CA TYR A 6 17.42 30.11 -31.24
C TYR A 6 18.79 30.10 -31.90
N HIS A 7 19.03 29.06 -32.70
CA HIS A 7 20.26 28.82 -33.47
C HIS A 7 19.93 28.55 -34.96
N GLY A 8 20.98 28.45 -35.76
CA GLY A 8 20.90 28.00 -37.15
C GLY A 8 22.15 27.21 -37.54
N GLY A 9 21.99 26.36 -38.55
CA GLY A 9 23.00 25.40 -38.99
C GLY A 9 22.47 23.96 -39.02
N ALA A 10 21.35 23.71 -38.35
CA ALA A 10 20.59 22.47 -38.44
C ALA A 10 19.09 22.75 -38.36
N ARG A 11 18.30 21.69 -38.29
CA ARG A 11 16.84 21.74 -38.09
C ARG A 11 16.43 20.69 -37.06
N VAL A 12 16.50 21.06 -35.79
CA VAL A 12 16.27 20.15 -34.66
C VAL A 12 15.96 20.93 -33.37
N VAL A 13 15.20 20.32 -32.47
CA VAL A 13 15.09 20.75 -31.07
C VAL A 13 16.12 20.01 -30.24
N ASN A 14 17.16 20.72 -29.82
CA ASN A 14 18.18 20.25 -28.91
C ASN A 14 17.76 20.52 -27.46
N TYR A 15 17.90 19.53 -26.59
CA TYR A 15 17.52 19.63 -25.18
C TYR A 15 18.54 18.96 -24.26
N GLN A 16 18.40 19.21 -22.94
CA GLN A 16 19.40 18.83 -21.95
C GLN A 16 19.72 17.32 -21.92
N TRP A 17 20.95 16.92 -21.57
CA TRP A 17 22.13 17.77 -21.36
C TRP A 17 22.98 17.84 -22.63
N ASP A 18 23.71 18.93 -22.82
CA ASP A 18 24.76 19.03 -23.84
C ASP A 18 26.11 18.48 -23.34
N TYR A 19 26.42 18.63 -22.04
CA TYR A 19 27.76 18.32 -21.52
C TYR A 19 27.98 16.86 -21.09
N THR A 20 26.92 16.08 -20.85
CA THR A 20 27.00 14.71 -20.27
C THR A 20 25.90 13.78 -20.81
N ASP A 21 26.16 12.48 -20.83
CA ASP A 21 25.19 11.42 -21.14
C ASP A 21 24.19 11.12 -20.02
N ASP A 22 24.42 11.66 -18.82
CA ASP A 22 23.49 11.53 -17.70
C ASP A 22 22.07 11.96 -18.11
N ILE A 23 21.07 11.31 -17.52
CA ILE A 23 19.67 11.66 -17.76
C ILE A 23 19.33 12.90 -16.92
N PRO A 24 18.83 14.00 -17.53
CA PRO A 24 18.42 15.16 -16.75
C PRO A 24 17.26 14.84 -15.82
N PRO A 25 17.20 15.42 -14.62
CA PRO A 25 15.99 15.42 -13.81
C PRO A 25 14.80 15.90 -14.64
N TYR A 26 13.61 15.32 -14.47
CA TYR A 26 12.42 15.62 -15.29
C TYR A 26 12.61 15.37 -16.80
N TYR A 27 13.42 14.37 -17.17
CA TYR A 27 13.70 14.01 -18.56
C TYR A 27 12.45 13.87 -19.43
N GLU A 28 11.43 13.13 -18.98
CA GLU A 28 10.23 12.90 -19.78
C GLU A 28 9.44 14.18 -20.05
N LEU A 29 9.41 15.12 -19.10
CA LEU A 29 8.82 16.44 -19.30
C LEU A 29 9.58 17.24 -20.35
N ILE A 30 10.91 17.33 -20.20
CA ILE A 30 11.79 18.08 -21.13
C ILE A 30 11.66 17.51 -22.54
N ARG A 31 11.74 16.18 -22.66
CA ARG A 31 11.57 15.48 -23.94
C ARG A 31 10.19 15.72 -24.55
N ARG A 32 9.12 15.63 -23.75
CA ARG A 32 7.75 15.83 -24.26
C ARG A 32 7.51 17.26 -24.74
N ILE A 33 8.04 18.26 -24.03
CA ILE A 33 7.98 19.65 -24.48
C ILE A 33 8.77 19.83 -25.78
N SER A 34 9.97 19.22 -25.87
CA SER A 34 10.82 19.27 -27.06
C SER A 34 10.13 18.67 -28.29
N ILE A 35 9.55 17.48 -28.15
CA ILE A 35 8.75 16.83 -29.21
C ILE A 35 7.56 17.71 -29.58
N GLY A 36 6.86 18.28 -28.61
CA GLY A 36 5.71 19.12 -28.86
C GLY A 36 6.02 20.38 -29.68
N TYR A 37 7.23 20.94 -29.52
CA TYR A 37 7.73 22.02 -30.38
C TYR A 37 8.02 21.47 -31.79
N ALA A 38 8.81 20.40 -31.89
CA ALA A 38 9.27 19.84 -33.16
C ALA A 38 8.11 19.44 -34.08
N ILE A 39 7.09 18.76 -33.56
CA ILE A 39 5.93 18.30 -34.36
C ILE A 39 5.04 19.45 -34.87
N ARG A 40 5.17 20.65 -34.28
CA ARG A 40 4.44 21.86 -34.68
C ARG A 40 5.26 22.78 -35.58
N ASN A 41 6.53 22.43 -35.79
CA ASN A 41 7.35 23.08 -36.80
C ASN A 41 7.25 22.26 -38.08
N ASP A 42 6.59 22.81 -39.10
CA ASP A 42 6.38 22.15 -40.40
C ASP A 42 7.67 21.56 -40.96
N SER A 43 8.77 22.31 -40.87
CA SER A 43 10.03 21.93 -41.46
C SER A 43 10.69 20.77 -40.70
N MET A 44 10.62 20.78 -39.35
CA MET A 44 11.16 19.69 -38.52
C MET A 44 10.31 18.42 -38.62
N PHE A 45 8.98 18.58 -38.73
CA PHE A 45 8.04 17.47 -38.70
C PHE A 45 7.83 16.78 -40.06
N LEU A 46 7.68 17.56 -41.14
CA LEU A 46 7.36 17.02 -42.46
C LEU A 46 8.59 16.49 -43.20
N ASP A 47 9.77 16.94 -42.82
CA ASP A 47 11.05 16.57 -43.43
C ASP A 47 12.13 16.36 -42.33
N PRO A 48 11.94 15.41 -41.40
CA PRO A 48 12.91 15.23 -40.33
C PRO A 48 14.25 14.74 -40.89
N ASP A 49 15.35 15.25 -40.36
CA ASP A 49 16.66 14.63 -40.60
C ASP A 49 16.66 13.25 -39.91
N PRO A 50 16.87 12.16 -40.66
CA PRO A 50 16.74 10.81 -40.13
C PRO A 50 17.83 10.44 -39.10
N SER A 51 18.85 11.28 -38.92
CA SER A 51 19.89 11.10 -37.92
C SER A 51 19.49 11.56 -36.51
N TYR A 52 18.40 12.32 -36.37
CA TYR A 52 17.92 12.80 -35.07
C TYR A 52 16.84 11.88 -34.49
N ALA A 53 16.83 11.76 -33.15
CA ALA A 53 15.82 11.00 -32.43
C ALA A 53 14.43 11.63 -32.54
N ASP A 54 13.37 10.81 -32.39
CA ASP A 54 11.97 11.25 -32.32
C ASP A 54 11.51 12.24 -33.41
N SER A 55 12.08 12.12 -34.62
CA SER A 55 11.73 12.91 -35.81
C SER A 55 11.75 14.43 -35.57
N GLY A 56 12.90 14.95 -35.13
CA GLY A 56 13.14 16.40 -35.01
C GLY A 56 13.62 16.88 -33.64
N THR A 57 14.02 15.97 -32.75
CA THR A 57 14.60 16.33 -31.44
C THR A 57 15.91 15.57 -31.19
N ILE A 58 16.76 16.08 -30.30
CA ILE A 58 17.97 15.36 -29.89
C ILE A 58 18.44 15.81 -28.49
N ARG A 59 18.94 14.87 -27.67
CA ARG A 59 19.72 15.26 -26.48
C ARG A 59 21.06 15.81 -26.94
N GLY A 60 21.48 16.95 -26.43
CA GLY A 60 22.68 17.61 -26.95
C GLY A 60 23.94 16.77 -26.91
N TYR A 61 24.16 16.03 -25.83
CA TYR A 61 25.30 15.12 -25.73
C TYR A 61 25.30 14.01 -26.80
N GLU A 62 24.12 13.52 -27.19
CA GLU A 62 23.98 12.50 -28.25
C GLU A 62 24.28 13.08 -29.64
N TRP A 63 24.07 14.38 -29.82
CA TRP A 63 24.44 15.07 -31.06
C TRP A 63 25.95 15.32 -31.12
N TYR A 64 26.45 16.11 -30.17
CA TYR A 64 27.88 16.30 -29.87
C TYR A 64 28.02 17.05 -28.55
N GLN A 65 29.04 16.68 -27.76
CA GLN A 65 29.27 17.30 -26.46
C GLN A 65 29.57 18.81 -26.58
N VAL A 66 28.88 19.62 -25.78
CA VAL A 66 29.16 21.05 -25.60
C VAL A 66 29.36 21.36 -24.12
N LEU A 67 30.45 22.06 -23.80
CA LEU A 67 30.72 22.53 -22.45
C LEU A 67 30.36 24.02 -22.32
N GLY A 68 29.67 24.38 -21.23
CA GLY A 68 29.34 25.78 -20.94
C GLY A 68 28.20 26.35 -21.78
N SER A 69 27.25 25.52 -22.22
CA SER A 69 26.06 25.99 -22.91
C SER A 69 25.13 26.77 -21.97
N LEU A 70 24.43 27.78 -22.51
CA LEU A 70 23.38 28.50 -21.78
C LEU A 70 22.25 27.55 -21.37
N GLN A 71 21.92 26.61 -22.26
CA GLN A 71 20.88 25.59 -22.07
C GLN A 71 21.06 24.81 -20.76
N ASP A 72 22.27 24.25 -20.57
CA ASP A 72 22.57 23.44 -19.40
C ASP A 72 22.75 24.32 -18.15
N TRP A 73 23.38 25.49 -18.30
CA TRP A 73 23.53 26.45 -17.20
C TRP A 73 22.16 26.88 -16.64
N ALA A 74 21.21 27.23 -17.51
CA ALA A 74 19.88 27.68 -17.12
C ALA A 74 19.16 26.62 -16.28
N TYR A 75 19.16 25.37 -16.75
CA TYR A 75 18.48 24.29 -16.03
C TYR A 75 19.20 23.91 -14.73
N HIS A 76 20.53 23.84 -14.75
CA HIS A 76 21.31 23.48 -13.57
C HIS A 76 21.18 24.54 -12.47
N GLN A 77 21.40 25.82 -12.80
CA GLN A 77 21.50 26.90 -11.82
C GLN A 77 20.15 27.45 -11.35
N THR A 78 19.16 27.50 -12.25
CA THR A 78 17.88 28.18 -11.96
C THR A 78 16.68 27.23 -11.99
N GLY A 79 16.82 26.05 -12.59
CA GLY A 79 15.70 25.14 -12.83
C GLY A 79 14.78 25.58 -13.96
N CYS A 80 15.18 26.61 -14.74
CA CYS A 80 14.56 26.99 -16.00
C CYS A 80 14.89 25.96 -17.08
N ILE A 81 13.87 25.40 -17.72
CA ILE A 81 14.06 24.51 -18.87
C ILE A 81 14.27 25.41 -20.08
N ASP A 82 15.50 25.54 -20.54
CA ASP A 82 15.87 26.24 -21.76
C ASP A 82 16.00 25.23 -22.91
N LEU A 83 15.38 25.44 -24.07
CA LEU A 83 15.58 24.57 -25.23
C LEU A 83 16.43 25.27 -26.28
N THR A 84 17.35 24.57 -26.93
CA THR A 84 18.09 25.09 -28.08
C THR A 84 17.38 24.68 -29.37
N ILE A 85 16.86 25.65 -30.11
CA ILE A 85 16.10 25.40 -31.34
C ILE A 85 16.92 25.80 -32.55
N GLU A 86 17.34 24.82 -33.33
CA GLU A 86 17.99 25.01 -34.61
C GLU A 86 16.92 25.24 -35.69
N LEU A 87 16.73 26.50 -36.09
CA LEU A 87 15.58 26.91 -36.91
C LEU A 87 15.69 26.52 -38.39
N ASN A 88 16.91 26.49 -38.92
CA ASN A 88 17.17 26.34 -40.34
C ASN A 88 18.62 25.89 -40.61
N SER A 89 18.81 25.02 -41.61
CA SER A 89 20.14 24.52 -42.01
C SER A 89 21.03 25.62 -42.58
N THR A 90 20.46 26.63 -43.26
CA THR A 90 21.20 27.82 -43.70
C THR A 90 21.26 28.83 -42.56
N LYS A 91 22.44 29.02 -41.97
CA LYS A 91 22.69 29.97 -40.86
C LYS A 91 22.26 31.40 -41.17
N TRP A 92 22.42 31.81 -42.43
CA TRP A 92 22.13 33.17 -42.89
C TRP A 92 21.31 33.13 -44.18
N PRO A 93 20.01 32.82 -44.09
CA PRO A 93 19.14 32.67 -45.27
C PRO A 93 18.93 34.02 -45.96
N SER A 94 18.48 33.98 -47.22
CA SER A 94 18.06 35.18 -47.93
C SER A 94 16.85 35.81 -47.25
N SER A 95 16.74 37.14 -47.29
CA SER A 95 15.56 37.87 -46.79
C SER A 95 14.23 37.38 -47.40
N SER A 96 14.27 36.82 -48.61
CA SER A 96 13.10 36.23 -49.29
C SER A 96 12.56 34.96 -48.61
N GLU A 97 13.36 34.28 -47.80
CA GLU A 97 13.01 33.03 -47.11
C GLU A 97 12.40 33.29 -45.71
N LEU A 98 12.59 34.49 -45.15
CA LEU A 98 12.14 34.83 -43.79
C LEU A 98 10.62 34.66 -43.58
N PRO A 99 9.73 35.03 -44.53
CA PRO A 99 8.29 34.81 -44.34
C PRO A 99 7.91 33.34 -44.18
N GLU A 100 8.63 32.46 -44.89
CA GLU A 100 8.42 31.03 -44.86
C GLU A 100 8.95 30.41 -43.55
N ILE A 101 10.16 30.78 -43.14
CA ILE A 101 10.75 30.36 -41.85
C ILE A 101 9.85 30.79 -40.69
N TRP A 102 9.32 32.01 -40.71
CA TRP A 102 8.35 32.47 -39.72
C TRP A 102 7.10 31.60 -39.70
N ARG A 103 6.50 31.38 -40.87
CA ARG A 103 5.26 30.61 -41.02
C ARG A 103 5.42 29.16 -40.52
N GLN A 104 6.59 28.56 -40.75
CA GLN A 104 6.93 27.21 -40.26
C GLN A 104 7.12 27.13 -38.74
N ASN A 105 7.51 28.22 -38.08
CA ASN A 105 7.84 28.22 -36.64
C ASN A 105 6.74 28.80 -35.75
N ARG A 106 5.90 29.70 -36.27
CA ARG A 106 4.92 30.48 -35.49
C ARG A 106 4.11 29.60 -34.53
N ASP A 107 3.55 28.50 -35.02
CA ASP A 107 2.64 27.67 -34.22
C ASP A 107 3.39 26.90 -33.12
N ALA A 108 4.62 26.44 -33.39
CA ALA A 108 5.49 25.85 -32.38
C ALA A 108 5.90 26.87 -31.30
N MET A 109 6.22 28.11 -31.69
CA MET A 109 6.58 29.19 -30.77
C MET A 109 5.42 29.54 -29.84
N LEU A 110 4.22 29.71 -30.38
CA LEU A 110 3.02 30.02 -29.58
C LEU A 110 2.69 28.87 -28.62
N TRP A 111 2.71 27.64 -29.11
CA TRP A 111 2.45 26.46 -28.29
C TRP A 111 3.48 26.32 -27.15
N PHE A 112 4.76 26.61 -27.39
CA PHE A 112 5.79 26.57 -26.36
C PHE A 112 5.55 27.62 -25.27
N ILE A 113 5.14 28.83 -25.66
CA ILE A 113 4.75 29.88 -24.70
C ILE A 113 3.59 29.41 -23.83
N GLU A 114 2.58 28.75 -24.40
CA GLU A 114 1.44 28.19 -23.64
C GLU A 114 1.89 27.17 -22.59
N GLN A 115 2.93 26.38 -22.87
CA GLN A 115 3.45 25.39 -21.90
C GLN A 115 3.98 26.02 -20.61
N SER A 116 4.32 27.31 -20.62
CA SER A 116 4.77 28.02 -19.42
C SER A 116 3.67 28.18 -18.36
N GLY A 117 2.39 28.06 -18.75
CA GLY A 117 1.24 28.12 -17.84
C GLY A 117 0.80 26.77 -17.27
N HIS A 118 1.42 25.66 -17.67
CA HIS A 118 1.01 24.31 -17.26
C HIS A 118 1.80 23.81 -16.05
N GLY A 119 1.20 22.85 -15.33
CA GLY A 119 1.79 22.24 -14.14
C GLY A 119 1.25 22.87 -12.86
N VAL A 120 2.14 23.20 -11.92
CA VAL A 120 1.78 23.75 -10.61
C VAL A 120 2.22 25.20 -10.49
N TRP A 121 1.35 26.03 -9.91
CA TRP A 121 1.63 27.40 -9.55
C TRP A 121 1.12 27.70 -8.14
N GLY A 122 1.83 28.53 -7.39
CA GLY A 122 1.31 29.05 -6.13
C GLY A 122 2.32 29.91 -5.38
N HIS A 123 1.94 30.32 -4.18
CA HIS A 123 2.80 31.11 -3.30
C HIS A 123 3.19 30.36 -2.04
N VAL A 124 4.38 30.65 -1.55
CA VAL A 124 4.85 30.21 -0.24
C VAL A 124 4.86 31.41 0.69
N THR A 125 4.04 31.34 1.75
CA THR A 125 3.82 32.45 2.69
C THR A 125 3.99 32.00 4.13
N ASP A 126 4.31 32.95 5.01
CA ASP A 126 4.35 32.73 6.45
C ASP A 126 2.92 32.63 6.99
N ALA A 127 2.63 31.58 7.74
CA ALA A 127 1.29 31.28 8.23
C ALA A 127 0.72 32.33 9.20
N ASN A 128 1.58 33.12 9.85
CA ASN A 128 1.19 34.10 10.86
C ASN A 128 1.01 35.51 10.28
N THR A 129 1.83 35.87 9.30
CA THR A 129 1.93 37.22 8.74
C THR A 129 1.39 37.33 7.32
N GLY A 130 1.29 36.21 6.59
CA GLY A 130 0.93 36.17 5.18
C GLY A 130 2.03 36.70 4.24
N ASN A 131 3.20 37.06 4.76
CA ASN A 131 4.30 37.57 3.95
C ASN A 131 4.96 36.44 3.14
N PRO A 132 5.54 36.74 1.96
CA PRO A 132 6.34 35.78 1.20
C PRO A 132 7.48 35.16 2.01
N VAL A 133 7.65 33.84 1.88
CA VAL A 133 8.75 33.09 2.50
C VAL A 133 9.67 32.55 1.39
N PRO A 134 10.92 33.05 1.28
CA PRO A 134 11.92 32.44 0.44
C PRO A 134 12.22 31.01 0.92
N CYS A 135 12.08 30.03 0.04
CA CYS A 135 12.23 28.63 0.36
C CYS A 135 12.95 27.86 -0.77
N THR A 136 13.39 26.66 -0.43
CA THR A 136 13.71 25.62 -1.40
C THR A 136 12.62 24.56 -1.41
N TYR A 137 12.46 23.86 -2.53
CA TYR A 137 11.53 22.73 -2.60
C TYR A 137 11.96 21.67 -3.62
N TYR A 138 11.49 20.45 -3.46
CA TYR A 138 11.62 19.36 -4.44
C TYR A 138 10.29 18.60 -4.56
N VAL A 139 10.15 17.77 -5.61
CA VAL A 139 8.89 17.09 -5.94
C VAL A 139 9.12 15.60 -6.20
N LEU A 140 8.42 14.75 -5.45
CA LEU A 140 8.43 13.30 -5.59
C LEU A 140 7.25 12.81 -6.47
N PRO A 141 7.38 11.68 -7.19
CA PRO A 141 8.52 10.76 -7.20
C PRO A 141 9.63 11.12 -8.19
N GLU A 142 9.44 12.15 -9.02
CA GLU A 142 10.26 12.42 -10.21
C GLU A 142 11.77 12.50 -9.93
N THR A 143 12.18 13.27 -8.91
CA THR A 143 13.60 13.54 -8.65
C THR A 143 13.79 14.30 -7.32
N THR A 144 15.02 14.34 -6.84
CA THR A 144 15.47 15.17 -5.71
C THR A 144 16.07 16.51 -6.12
N LYS A 145 15.96 16.91 -7.40
CA LYS A 145 16.39 18.26 -7.84
C LYS A 145 15.67 19.34 -7.02
N VAL A 146 16.47 20.20 -6.40
CA VAL A 146 15.98 21.29 -5.56
C VAL A 146 15.75 22.55 -6.40
N PHE A 147 14.60 23.17 -6.19
CA PHE A 147 14.18 24.44 -6.78
C PHE A 147 14.04 25.52 -5.71
N LYS A 148 13.91 26.77 -6.16
CA LYS A 148 13.63 27.94 -5.32
C LYS A 148 12.39 28.65 -5.83
N ASN A 149 11.61 29.23 -4.91
CA ASN A 149 10.58 30.20 -5.27
C ASN A 149 11.18 31.60 -5.43
N ASP A 150 10.38 32.55 -5.92
CA ASP A 150 10.75 33.96 -5.93
C ASP A 150 10.79 34.50 -4.49
N SER A 151 11.93 35.05 -4.08
CA SER A 151 12.13 35.51 -2.70
C SER A 151 11.37 36.80 -2.36
N ILE A 152 10.92 37.55 -3.35
CA ILE A 152 10.26 38.85 -3.17
C ILE A 152 8.76 38.67 -3.06
N VAL A 153 8.16 37.89 -3.95
CA VAL A 153 6.70 37.69 -4.01
C VAL A 153 6.26 36.32 -3.53
N GLY A 154 7.18 35.37 -3.37
CA GLY A 154 6.92 34.05 -2.81
C GLY A 154 6.38 33.03 -3.80
N ASP A 155 6.18 33.42 -5.07
CA ASP A 155 5.58 32.55 -6.08
C ASP A 155 6.55 31.50 -6.61
N PHE A 156 6.01 30.35 -6.99
CA PHE A 156 6.76 29.29 -7.65
C PHE A 156 5.95 28.71 -8.80
N HIS A 157 6.69 28.23 -9.80
CA HIS A 157 6.14 27.73 -11.05
C HIS A 157 6.81 26.40 -11.37
N ARG A 158 6.04 25.33 -11.50
CA ARG A 158 6.58 24.02 -11.83
C ARG A 158 5.81 23.33 -12.95
N PRO A 159 6.31 23.41 -14.20
CA PRO A 159 5.86 22.52 -15.25
C PRO A 159 6.04 21.07 -14.80
N LEU A 160 4.97 20.31 -14.90
CA LEU A 160 4.91 18.90 -14.54
C LEU A 160 3.98 18.20 -15.53
N LEU A 161 4.24 16.92 -15.77
CA LEU A 161 3.31 16.09 -16.52
C LEU A 161 2.08 15.76 -15.67
N THR A 162 1.03 15.26 -16.29
CA THR A 162 -0.13 14.71 -15.57
C THR A 162 0.32 13.64 -14.58
N GLY A 163 -0.10 13.74 -13.33
CA GLY A 163 0.27 12.80 -12.28
C GLY A 163 -0.05 13.31 -10.88
N ASP A 164 0.22 12.46 -9.89
CA ASP A 164 0.07 12.77 -8.47
C ASP A 164 1.43 12.97 -7.84
N TYR A 165 1.61 14.11 -7.17
CA TYR A 165 2.91 14.53 -6.66
C TYR A 165 2.88 14.81 -5.17
N THR A 166 4.05 14.68 -4.55
CA THR A 166 4.32 15.21 -3.21
C THR A 166 5.37 16.31 -3.29
N PHE A 167 5.02 17.50 -2.81
CA PHE A 167 5.92 18.64 -2.70
C PHE A 167 6.49 18.73 -1.29
N VAL A 168 7.79 18.99 -1.17
CA VAL A 168 8.45 19.22 0.11
C VAL A 168 9.13 20.58 0.09
N PHE A 169 8.67 21.50 0.95
CA PHE A 169 9.16 22.87 1.07
C PHE A 169 9.98 23.04 2.35
N MET A 170 11.12 23.71 2.24
CA MET A 170 12.06 23.97 3.32
C MET A 170 12.47 25.44 3.32
N ALA A 171 12.43 26.08 4.49
CA ALA A 171 12.89 27.45 4.66
C ALA A 171 13.55 27.59 6.04
N ASP A 172 14.62 28.38 6.11
CA ASP A 172 15.34 28.63 7.35
C ASP A 172 14.40 29.30 8.37
N GLY A 173 14.31 28.72 9.57
CA GLY A 173 13.44 29.22 10.63
C GLY A 173 11.97 28.77 10.55
N TYR A 174 11.63 27.86 9.63
CA TYR A 174 10.29 27.29 9.48
C TYR A 174 10.31 25.76 9.59
N ASN A 175 9.18 25.18 9.98
CA ASN A 175 8.98 23.73 9.86
C ASN A 175 8.92 23.33 8.37
N THR A 176 9.51 22.19 8.03
CA THR A 176 9.35 21.57 6.71
C THR A 176 7.88 21.31 6.42
N ARG A 177 7.41 21.70 5.24
CA ARG A 177 6.04 21.43 4.78
C ARG A 177 6.04 20.38 3.69
N THR A 178 5.37 19.27 3.94
CA THR A 178 5.14 18.21 2.96
C THR A 178 3.69 18.23 2.54
N ILE A 179 3.41 18.36 1.25
CA ILE A 179 2.06 18.36 0.70
C ILE A 179 1.96 17.22 -0.32
N SER A 180 1.24 16.17 0.06
CA SER A 180 0.95 15.01 -0.79
C SER A 180 -0.39 15.15 -1.49
N GLY A 181 -0.62 14.33 -2.52
CA GLY A 181 -1.90 14.30 -3.25
C GLY A 181 -2.11 15.51 -4.18
N VAL A 182 -1.03 16.18 -4.59
CA VAL A 182 -1.11 17.28 -5.56
C VAL A 182 -1.32 16.69 -6.95
N HIS A 183 -2.58 16.71 -7.39
CA HIS A 183 -2.99 16.12 -8.67
C HIS A 183 -2.86 17.13 -9.82
N VAL A 184 -1.87 16.93 -10.69
CA VAL A 184 -1.66 17.75 -11.88
C VAL A 184 -2.39 17.13 -13.07
N ARG A 185 -3.18 17.93 -13.78
CA ARG A 185 -3.90 17.51 -14.99
C ARG A 185 -3.25 18.06 -16.25
N TYR A 186 -3.41 17.31 -17.34
CA TYR A 186 -2.95 17.70 -18.66
C TYR A 186 -3.49 19.08 -19.05
N ASP A 187 -2.64 19.93 -19.64
CA ASP A 187 -3.03 21.21 -20.24
C ASP A 187 -3.74 22.16 -19.25
N SER A 188 -3.32 22.13 -17.97
CA SER A 188 -3.93 22.93 -16.92
C SER A 188 -2.92 23.46 -15.90
N THR A 189 -3.32 24.51 -15.20
CA THR A 189 -2.62 25.03 -14.02
C THR A 189 -3.28 24.47 -12.76
N THR A 190 -2.48 23.82 -11.92
CA THR A 190 -2.87 23.39 -10.57
C THR A 190 -2.38 24.43 -9.58
N TYR A 191 -3.30 25.03 -8.82
CA TYR A 191 -2.98 26.03 -7.81
C TYR A 191 -2.60 25.36 -6.49
N LEU A 192 -1.45 25.74 -5.92
CA LEU A 192 -0.94 25.21 -4.66
C LEU A 192 -0.32 26.34 -3.82
N ASP A 193 -1.14 27.03 -3.03
CA ASP A 193 -0.64 27.96 -2.03
C ASP A 193 -0.21 27.22 -0.76
N VAL A 194 0.92 27.63 -0.20
CA VAL A 194 1.61 26.95 0.90
C VAL A 194 1.82 27.92 2.05
N GLN A 195 1.38 27.53 3.23
CA GLN A 195 1.67 28.22 4.47
C GLN A 195 2.81 27.51 5.21
N MET A 196 3.88 28.25 5.48
CA MET A 196 5.03 27.84 6.27
C MET A 196 4.83 28.31 7.71
N TYR A 197 5.05 27.41 8.67
CA TYR A 197 4.92 27.72 10.09
C TYR A 197 6.29 27.96 10.72
N PRO A 198 6.53 29.14 11.34
CA PRO A 198 7.80 29.42 12.01
C PRO A 198 8.16 28.40 13.10
N LEU A 199 9.45 28.15 13.30
CA LEU A 199 9.99 27.32 14.38
C LEU A 199 9.83 28.03 15.72
N VAL A 200 8.63 27.99 16.28
CA VAL A 200 8.29 28.53 17.59
C VAL A 200 7.94 27.36 18.51
N ALA A 201 8.69 27.17 19.58
CA ALA A 201 8.37 26.15 20.57
C ALA A 201 7.01 26.46 21.23
N VAL A 202 6.15 25.45 21.30
CA VAL A 202 4.82 25.50 21.92
C VAL A 202 4.66 24.34 22.89
N ASN A 203 3.91 24.60 23.95
CA ASN A 203 3.49 23.61 24.92
C ASN A 203 2.04 23.19 24.65
N ILE A 204 1.82 21.91 24.38
CA ILE A 204 0.51 21.33 24.14
C ILE A 204 0.18 20.45 25.33
N SER A 205 -0.97 20.69 25.95
CA SER A 205 -1.48 19.86 27.05
C SER A 205 -2.91 19.43 26.77
N GLY A 206 -3.43 18.53 27.58
CA GLY A 206 -4.84 18.18 27.53
C GLY A 206 -5.09 16.88 28.23
N THR A 207 -6.23 16.28 27.92
CA THR A 207 -6.66 15.01 28.48
C THR A 207 -6.95 14.00 27.39
N VAL A 208 -6.73 12.72 27.69
CA VAL A 208 -7.24 11.60 26.91
C VAL A 208 -8.30 10.88 27.73
N THR A 209 -9.52 10.79 27.20
CA THR A 209 -10.63 10.10 27.85
C THR A 209 -11.21 9.00 26.97
N ASP A 210 -12.01 8.12 27.55
CA ASP A 210 -12.88 7.23 26.79
C ASP A 210 -14.14 7.96 26.30
N SER A 211 -14.98 7.27 25.52
CA SER A 211 -16.26 7.80 25.03
C SER A 211 -17.27 8.14 26.13
N ALA A 212 -17.07 7.67 27.37
CA ALA A 212 -17.89 8.02 28.54
C ALA A 212 -17.32 9.22 29.32
N GLY A 213 -16.17 9.77 28.91
CA GLY A 213 -15.48 10.87 29.56
C GLY A 213 -14.63 10.45 30.76
N LEU A 214 -14.36 9.15 30.94
CA LEU A 214 -13.44 8.67 31.98
C LEU A 214 -11.99 8.84 31.53
N PRO A 215 -11.08 9.28 32.42
CA PRO A 215 -9.68 9.45 32.07
C PRO A 215 -9.00 8.12 31.74
N ILE A 216 -8.13 8.12 30.72
CA ILE A 216 -7.33 6.96 30.34
C ILE A 216 -5.90 7.16 30.82
N ASP A 217 -5.45 6.35 31.77
CA ASP A 217 -4.08 6.34 32.28
C ASP A 217 -3.12 5.67 31.29
N SER A 218 -1.92 6.24 31.15
CA SER A 218 -0.82 5.71 30.35
C SER A 218 -1.22 5.45 28.89
N ALA A 219 -2.09 6.28 28.32
CA ALA A 219 -2.30 6.41 26.88
C ALA A 219 -1.09 7.12 26.28
N ARG A 220 -0.59 6.62 25.15
CA ARG A 220 0.53 7.21 24.43
C ARG A 220 0.00 8.37 23.57
N VAL A 221 0.60 9.54 23.70
CA VAL A 221 0.33 10.72 22.86
C VAL A 221 1.62 11.04 22.11
N GLU A 222 1.59 10.84 20.80
CA GLU A 222 2.71 11.12 19.90
C GLU A 222 2.34 12.22 18.92
N ILE A 223 3.33 13.06 18.63
CA ILE A 223 3.35 13.90 17.44
C ILE A 223 4.45 13.34 16.54
N ILE A 224 4.14 12.99 15.29
CA ILE A 224 5.12 12.39 14.39
C ILE A 224 6.36 13.29 14.26
N GLY A 225 7.55 12.72 14.50
CA GLY A 225 8.82 13.45 14.50
C GLY A 225 9.19 14.11 15.84
N VAL A 226 8.36 13.96 16.87
CA VAL A 226 8.59 14.42 18.24
C VAL A 226 8.59 13.22 19.19
N ALA A 227 9.29 13.34 20.32
CA ALA A 227 9.24 12.31 21.36
C ALA A 227 7.82 12.21 21.95
N ALA A 228 7.26 11.00 21.98
CA ALA A 228 5.95 10.74 22.56
C ALA A 228 5.95 10.94 24.09
N THR A 229 4.77 11.23 24.64
CA THR A 229 4.50 11.30 26.09
C THR A 229 3.39 10.31 26.45
N TYR A 230 3.14 10.15 27.75
CA TYR A 230 2.07 9.29 28.26
C TYR A 230 1.18 10.08 29.21
N THR A 231 -0.12 9.78 29.19
CA THR A 231 -1.06 10.37 30.14
C THR A 231 -0.82 9.89 31.57
N ASP A 232 -1.15 10.74 32.54
CA ASP A 232 -1.20 10.38 33.95
C ASP A 232 -2.53 9.70 34.34
N GLN A 233 -2.68 9.38 35.64
CA GLN A 233 -3.90 8.74 36.18
C GLN A 233 -5.19 9.55 36.00
N ASN A 234 -5.09 10.86 35.75
CA ASN A 234 -6.22 11.74 35.44
C ASN A 234 -6.41 11.93 33.93
N GLY A 235 -5.71 11.14 33.10
CA GLY A 235 -5.73 11.25 31.65
C GLY A 235 -4.94 12.45 31.12
N GLY A 236 -4.28 13.22 31.99
CA GLY A 236 -3.59 14.45 31.62
C GLY A 236 -2.27 14.17 30.91
N TYR A 237 -1.97 14.90 29.83
CA TYR A 237 -0.68 14.86 29.16
C TYR A 237 -0.10 16.26 28.93
N ASN A 238 1.20 16.29 28.67
CA ASN A 238 1.93 17.47 28.27
C ASN A 238 3.04 17.08 27.28
N ILE A 239 3.11 17.77 26.14
CA ILE A 239 4.07 17.53 25.07
C ILE A 239 4.53 18.86 24.46
N GLY A 240 5.85 19.02 24.30
CA GLY A 240 6.44 20.17 23.63
C GLY A 240 6.67 19.88 22.14
N ALA A 241 6.32 20.82 21.27
CA ALA A 241 6.56 20.72 19.83
C ALA A 241 6.89 22.11 19.25
N ASN A 242 7.17 22.20 17.96
CA ASN A 242 7.14 23.48 17.26
C ASN A 242 5.73 23.77 16.75
N ALA A 243 5.33 25.04 16.77
CA ALA A 243 4.09 25.50 16.15
C ALA A 243 4.03 25.06 14.70
N GLY A 244 2.89 24.56 14.24
CA GLY A 244 2.67 24.14 12.87
C GLY A 244 1.47 23.23 12.73
N GLU A 245 1.35 22.63 11.56
CA GLU A 245 0.45 21.50 11.34
C GLU A 245 1.11 20.23 11.90
N LEU A 246 0.51 19.66 12.95
CA LEU A 246 1.05 18.56 13.71
C LEU A 246 0.20 17.31 13.52
N TYR A 247 0.85 16.18 13.28
CA TYR A 247 0.20 14.87 13.08
C TYR A 247 0.23 14.10 14.40
N PHE A 248 -0.91 14.03 15.06
CA PHE A 248 -1.09 13.32 16.32
C PHE A 248 -1.42 11.85 16.08
N VAL A 249 -0.79 10.99 16.88
CA VAL A 249 -1.15 9.58 17.04
C VAL A 249 -1.38 9.34 18.52
N VAL A 250 -2.61 9.00 18.89
CA VAL A 250 -3.00 8.75 20.28
C VAL A 250 -3.46 7.30 20.40
N SER A 251 -2.80 6.51 21.24
CA SER A 251 -3.04 5.07 21.31
C SER A 251 -3.00 4.51 22.73
N LYS A 252 -3.78 3.46 22.95
CA LYS A 252 -3.81 2.66 24.18
C LYS A 252 -4.36 1.28 23.86
N THR A 253 -3.72 0.22 24.35
CA THR A 253 -4.24 -1.16 24.24
C THR A 253 -5.69 -1.25 24.71
N GLY A 254 -6.54 -1.91 23.93
CA GLY A 254 -7.99 -1.99 24.16
C GLY A 254 -8.79 -0.80 23.63
N TYR A 255 -8.14 0.18 22.99
CA TYR A 255 -8.78 1.32 22.35
C TYR A 255 -8.34 1.48 20.90
N ALA A 256 -9.22 2.02 20.06
CA ALA A 256 -8.90 2.39 18.69
C ALA A 256 -7.85 3.49 18.68
N THR A 257 -6.81 3.35 17.87
CA THR A 257 -5.81 4.41 17.70
C THR A 257 -6.43 5.60 16.98
N LEU A 258 -6.24 6.80 17.53
CA LEU A 258 -6.70 8.04 16.93
C LEU A 258 -5.55 8.70 16.16
N TYR A 259 -5.83 9.04 14.91
CA TYR A 259 -4.96 9.86 14.07
C TYR A 259 -5.65 11.20 13.83
N ASP A 260 -4.96 12.31 14.08
CA ASP A 260 -5.50 13.65 13.83
C ASP A 260 -4.42 14.61 13.32
N THR A 261 -4.80 15.62 12.56
CA THR A 261 -3.90 16.65 12.05
C THR A 261 -4.39 18.01 12.51
N ILE A 262 -3.63 18.64 13.40
CA ILE A 262 -4.06 19.85 14.09
C ILE A 262 -3.04 20.96 13.88
N VAL A 263 -3.53 22.14 13.48
CA VAL A 263 -2.70 23.36 13.38
C VAL A 263 -2.57 24.03 14.74
N VAL A 264 -1.35 24.07 15.27
CA VAL A 264 -1.01 24.69 16.56
C VAL A 264 -0.12 25.91 16.33
N GLN A 265 -0.56 27.09 16.76
CA GLN A 265 0.20 28.34 16.58
C GLN A 265 0.83 28.89 17.86
N ARG A 266 0.37 28.41 19.01
CA ARG A 266 0.75 28.85 20.35
C ARG A 266 0.42 27.75 21.36
N ASP A 267 0.87 27.93 22.59
CA ASP A 267 0.47 27.07 23.71
C ASP A 267 -1.05 26.89 23.73
N THR A 268 -1.48 25.63 23.80
CA THR A 268 -2.89 25.28 23.64
C THR A 268 -3.25 24.02 24.42
N THR A 269 -4.55 23.84 24.62
CA THR A 269 -5.12 22.61 25.18
C THR A 269 -5.85 21.84 24.08
N ILE A 270 -5.54 20.55 23.93
CA ILE A 270 -6.16 19.65 22.96
C ILE A 270 -6.58 18.38 23.71
N ASP A 271 -7.88 18.12 23.78
CA ASP A 271 -8.41 16.92 24.39
C ASP A 271 -8.69 15.85 23.32
N PHE A 272 -8.39 14.59 23.64
CA PHE A 272 -8.61 13.45 22.76
C PHE A 272 -9.58 12.46 23.41
N VAL A 273 -10.40 11.82 22.58
CA VAL A 273 -11.32 10.77 23.01
C VAL A 273 -10.97 9.49 22.27
N LEU A 274 -10.55 8.46 22.99
CA LEU A 274 -10.32 7.13 22.42
C LEU A 274 -11.57 6.28 22.57
N ARG A 275 -11.90 5.55 21.51
CA ARG A 275 -13.04 4.63 21.50
C ARG A 275 -12.58 3.25 21.95
N THR A 276 -13.24 2.67 22.95
CA THR A 276 -12.95 1.30 23.39
C THR A 276 -13.23 0.30 22.26
N LEU A 277 -12.38 -0.71 22.15
CA LEU A 277 -12.56 -1.84 21.23
C LEU A 277 -13.21 -3.01 21.96
N ASN A 278 -14.08 -3.72 21.25
CA ASN A 278 -14.54 -5.04 21.65
C ASN A 278 -13.41 -6.04 21.42
N GLN A 279 -13.24 -6.97 22.35
CA GLN A 279 -12.26 -8.05 22.27
C GLN A 279 -12.98 -9.39 22.11
N TYR A 280 -12.56 -10.19 21.13
CA TYR A 280 -13.09 -11.53 20.90
C TYR A 280 -11.94 -12.54 20.75
N ASP A 281 -11.98 -13.60 21.56
CA ASP A 281 -11.00 -14.68 21.54
C ASP A 281 -11.60 -15.92 20.84
N PHE A 282 -10.88 -16.44 19.86
CA PHE A 282 -11.25 -17.59 19.06
C PHE A 282 -10.19 -18.70 19.23
N PRO A 283 -10.38 -19.63 20.17
CA PRO A 283 -9.40 -20.66 20.47
C PRO A 283 -9.54 -21.91 19.59
N THR A 284 -8.44 -22.59 19.33
CA THR A 284 -8.42 -24.02 18.96
C THR A 284 -8.00 -24.87 20.16
N THR A 285 -8.46 -26.11 20.19
CA THR A 285 -8.17 -27.04 21.30
C THR A 285 -7.57 -28.36 20.83
N ASP A 286 -7.45 -28.55 19.52
CA ASP A 286 -6.96 -29.79 18.95
C ASP A 286 -5.43 -29.79 18.97
N THR A 287 -4.87 -30.91 19.40
CA THR A 287 -3.42 -31.12 19.40
C THR A 287 -3.01 -31.75 18.07
N VAL A 288 -2.00 -31.19 17.42
CA VAL A 288 -1.50 -31.68 16.13
C VAL A 288 0.00 -31.92 16.21
N ASP A 289 0.43 -33.13 15.88
CA ASP A 289 1.85 -33.48 15.81
C ASP A 289 2.52 -32.74 14.65
N ILE A 290 3.67 -32.13 14.93
CA ILE A 290 4.50 -31.44 13.93
C ILE A 290 5.47 -32.47 13.35
N PRO A 291 5.45 -32.72 12.03
CA PRO A 291 6.36 -33.66 11.39
C PRO A 291 7.80 -33.14 11.38
N ASP A 292 8.75 -34.00 11.80
CA ASP A 292 10.20 -33.75 11.79
C ASP A 292 10.73 -33.57 10.36
N ASN A 293 11.56 -32.54 10.17
CA ASN A 293 12.19 -32.18 8.90
C ASN A 293 11.24 -32.19 7.68
N ASP A 294 10.02 -31.67 7.86
CA ASP A 294 9.05 -31.54 6.77
C ASP A 294 8.67 -30.07 6.56
N PRO A 295 9.22 -29.42 5.52
CA PRO A 295 8.90 -28.03 5.21
C PRO A 295 7.45 -27.83 4.74
N ASN A 296 6.69 -28.91 4.46
CA ASN A 296 5.25 -28.80 4.21
C ASN A 296 4.41 -28.70 5.48
N GLY A 297 5.02 -29.01 6.64
CA GLY A 297 4.46 -28.82 7.97
C GLY A 297 3.02 -29.30 8.16
N ILE A 298 2.32 -28.58 9.03
CA ILE A 298 0.91 -28.75 9.32
C ILE A 298 0.16 -27.43 9.15
N TYR A 299 -1.15 -27.54 8.97
CA TYR A 299 -2.07 -26.42 9.06
C TYR A 299 -3.13 -26.75 10.10
N ASP A 300 -3.28 -25.88 11.10
CA ASP A 300 -4.48 -25.83 11.93
C ASP A 300 -5.37 -24.67 11.45
N SER A 301 -6.69 -24.83 11.54
CA SER A 301 -7.65 -23.89 10.95
C SER A 301 -8.75 -23.50 11.92
N LEU A 302 -9.06 -22.21 11.95
CA LEU A 302 -10.04 -21.59 12.82
C LEU A 302 -11.02 -20.79 11.97
N PHE A 303 -12.32 -20.93 12.21
CA PHE A 303 -13.34 -20.16 11.50
C PHE A 303 -13.89 -19.04 12.39
N VAL A 304 -13.80 -17.80 11.90
CA VAL A 304 -14.42 -16.64 12.53
C VAL A 304 -15.75 -16.38 11.82
N ASP A 305 -16.85 -16.70 12.50
CA ASP A 305 -18.22 -16.51 12.02
C ASP A 305 -18.78 -15.14 12.40
N GLY A 306 -18.07 -14.08 12.00
CA GLY A 306 -18.51 -12.71 12.20
C GLY A 306 -17.72 -11.74 11.34
N HIS A 307 -18.44 -10.81 10.72
CA HIS A 307 -17.84 -9.71 9.98
C HIS A 307 -17.35 -8.66 10.98
N LEU A 308 -16.06 -8.71 11.31
CA LEU A 308 -15.41 -7.83 12.27
C LEU A 308 -14.28 -7.10 11.56
N ASN A 309 -14.35 -5.77 11.52
CA ASN A 309 -13.26 -4.95 11.03
C ASN A 309 -12.12 -4.97 12.05
N ILE A 310 -10.95 -5.46 11.64
CA ILE A 310 -9.81 -5.66 12.54
C ILE A 310 -9.12 -4.31 12.78
N GLU A 311 -9.08 -3.88 14.04
CA GLU A 311 -8.26 -2.73 14.47
C GLU A 311 -6.92 -3.19 15.06
N ASP A 312 -6.93 -4.35 15.72
CA ASP A 312 -5.73 -4.96 16.28
C ASP A 312 -5.95 -6.47 16.49
N ILE A 313 -4.87 -7.22 16.59
CA ILE A 313 -4.88 -8.68 16.71
C ILE A 313 -3.72 -9.13 17.60
N GLU A 314 -3.98 -10.12 18.46
CA GLU A 314 -2.96 -10.90 19.15
C GLU A 314 -3.14 -12.40 18.85
N VAL A 315 -2.05 -13.15 18.85
CA VAL A 315 -2.05 -14.59 18.60
C VAL A 315 -1.36 -15.32 19.74
N TYR A 316 -2.12 -16.07 20.52
CA TYR A 316 -1.55 -17.00 21.48
C TYR A 316 -1.13 -18.28 20.78
N VAL A 317 0.10 -18.75 21.04
CA VAL A 317 0.59 -20.03 20.54
C VAL A 317 1.09 -20.86 21.72
N ASN A 318 0.78 -22.15 21.70
CA ASN A 318 1.34 -23.15 22.62
C ASN A 318 1.89 -24.34 21.81
N ILE A 319 3.20 -24.35 21.60
CA ILE A 319 3.92 -25.41 20.89
C ILE A 319 4.95 -26.02 21.83
N THR A 320 4.90 -27.34 21.97
CA THR A 320 5.98 -28.11 22.60
C THR A 320 7.01 -28.48 21.54
N HIS A 321 8.28 -28.13 21.72
CA HIS A 321 9.38 -28.49 20.80
C HIS A 321 10.75 -28.43 21.51
N THR A 322 11.69 -29.30 21.13
CA THR A 322 13.04 -29.32 21.71
C THR A 322 13.86 -28.07 21.34
N TYR A 323 13.87 -27.69 20.06
CA TYR A 323 14.56 -26.48 19.61
C TYR A 323 13.65 -25.65 18.72
N ILE A 324 13.26 -24.47 19.21
CA ILE A 324 12.36 -23.60 18.44
C ILE A 324 13.06 -22.93 17.25
N SER A 325 14.40 -22.98 17.17
CA SER A 325 15.15 -22.56 15.99
C SER A 325 14.83 -23.34 14.74
N ASP A 326 14.16 -24.48 14.87
CA ASP A 326 13.86 -25.34 13.74
C ASP A 326 12.48 -25.01 13.14
N LEU A 327 11.69 -24.22 13.88
CA LEU A 327 10.30 -23.98 13.57
C LEU A 327 10.08 -22.75 12.69
N ILE A 328 9.13 -22.87 11.78
CA ILE A 328 8.45 -21.73 11.17
C ILE A 328 7.00 -21.75 11.64
N VAL A 329 6.50 -20.61 12.13
CA VAL A 329 5.09 -20.41 12.50
C VAL A 329 4.53 -19.21 11.73
N ARG A 330 3.48 -19.43 10.95
CA ARG A 330 2.87 -18.39 10.10
C ARG A 330 1.36 -18.34 10.28
N LEU A 331 0.83 -17.16 10.60
CA LEU A 331 -0.61 -16.90 10.57
C LEU A 331 -1.03 -16.45 9.18
N ILE A 332 -2.17 -16.93 8.70
CA ILE A 332 -2.74 -16.57 7.40
C ILE A 332 -4.22 -16.18 7.61
N SER A 333 -4.60 -14.99 7.15
CA SER A 333 -5.98 -14.48 7.21
C SER A 333 -6.85 -15.04 6.07
N PRO A 334 -8.19 -14.92 6.18
CA PRO A 334 -9.12 -15.27 5.10
C PRO A 334 -8.85 -14.52 3.78
N SER A 335 -8.32 -13.29 3.87
CA SER A 335 -7.95 -12.45 2.72
C SER A 335 -6.65 -12.92 2.03
N GLY A 336 -5.91 -13.83 2.65
CA GLY A 336 -4.65 -14.38 2.14
C GLY A 336 -3.39 -13.65 2.61
N THR A 337 -3.53 -12.59 3.42
CA THR A 337 -2.41 -11.96 4.12
C THR A 337 -1.79 -12.97 5.07
N GLY A 338 -0.45 -13.00 5.16
CA GLY A 338 0.19 -13.93 6.07
C GLY A 338 1.50 -13.42 6.63
N VAL A 339 1.63 -13.58 7.95
CA VAL A 339 2.69 -13.00 8.79
C VAL A 339 3.44 -14.14 9.46
N TYR A 340 4.77 -14.08 9.41
CA TYR A 340 5.63 -15.02 10.11
C TYR A 340 5.76 -14.59 11.57
N LEU A 341 5.09 -15.32 12.47
CA LEU A 341 5.15 -15.08 13.90
C LEU A 341 6.52 -15.50 14.44
N HIS A 342 7.00 -16.67 14.00
CA HIS A 342 8.29 -17.25 14.37
C HIS A 342 8.97 -17.78 13.11
N ASN A 343 10.27 -17.55 12.97
CA ASN A 343 11.02 -17.87 11.76
C ASN A 343 12.45 -18.33 12.09
N GLU A 344 12.56 -19.57 12.58
CA GLU A 344 13.83 -20.24 12.87
C GLU A 344 14.73 -19.47 13.86
N THR A 345 14.12 -18.69 14.77
CA THR A 345 14.83 -17.96 15.82
C THR A 345 14.76 -18.68 17.18
N GLY A 346 15.45 -18.17 18.19
CA GLY A 346 15.40 -18.72 19.56
C GLY A 346 16.50 -19.73 19.90
N GLY A 347 17.32 -20.17 18.94
CA GLY A 347 18.46 -21.06 19.18
C GLY A 347 18.05 -22.34 19.91
N SER A 348 18.79 -22.70 20.97
CA SER A 348 18.51 -23.91 21.76
C SER A 348 17.36 -23.76 22.76
N ASN A 349 16.52 -22.74 22.64
CA ASN A 349 15.35 -22.59 23.50
C ASN A 349 14.30 -23.64 23.16
N GLU A 350 13.63 -24.14 24.18
CA GLU A 350 12.53 -25.11 24.07
C GLU A 350 11.19 -24.38 24.11
N ASN A 351 10.22 -24.90 23.36
CA ASN A 351 8.80 -24.51 23.36
C ASN A 351 8.50 -23.05 22.96
N ILE A 352 7.32 -22.82 22.39
CA ILE A 352 6.76 -21.49 22.14
C ILE A 352 5.46 -21.39 22.91
N ILE A 353 5.44 -20.59 23.97
CA ILE A 353 4.25 -20.38 24.81
C ILE A 353 4.11 -18.89 25.09
N GLY A 354 3.08 -18.27 24.52
CA GLY A 354 2.79 -16.86 24.78
C GLY A 354 2.00 -16.18 23.68
N TRP A 355 1.70 -14.91 23.92
CA TRP A 355 1.01 -14.03 22.98
C TRP A 355 1.99 -13.28 22.07
N TYR A 356 1.81 -13.42 20.76
CA TYR A 356 2.34 -12.48 19.79
C TYR A 356 1.36 -11.31 19.64
N ASP A 357 1.78 -10.06 19.69
CA ASP A 357 3.15 -9.54 19.89
C ASP A 357 3.41 -9.01 21.31
N SER A 358 2.47 -9.21 22.25
CA SER A 358 2.54 -8.62 23.60
C SER A 358 3.56 -9.26 24.54
N GLU A 359 3.85 -10.56 24.36
CA GLU A 359 4.78 -11.33 25.18
C GLU A 359 5.96 -11.88 24.37
N LEU A 360 5.72 -12.19 23.09
CA LEU A 360 6.69 -12.75 22.16
C LEU A 360 6.88 -11.81 20.95
N PRO A 361 8.13 -11.57 20.49
CA PRO A 361 8.37 -10.73 19.33
C PRO A 361 7.97 -11.43 18.03
N VAL A 362 7.42 -10.71 17.05
CA VAL A 362 7.13 -11.24 15.71
C VAL A 362 8.39 -11.19 14.85
N ASP A 363 8.83 -12.34 14.32
CA ASP A 363 10.08 -12.45 13.56
C ASP A 363 10.01 -11.86 12.14
N GLY A 364 8.85 -11.93 11.50
CA GLY A 364 8.66 -11.51 10.12
C GLY A 364 9.26 -12.48 9.07
N PRO A 365 9.00 -12.24 7.77
CA PRO A 365 8.43 -11.02 7.19
C PRO A 365 6.97 -10.75 7.56
N GLY A 366 6.62 -9.45 7.59
CA GLY A 366 5.30 -8.94 7.98
C GLY A 366 5.18 -8.60 9.46
N THR A 367 4.06 -7.98 9.84
CA THR A 367 3.71 -7.65 11.23
C THR A 367 2.22 -7.91 11.47
N LEU A 368 1.79 -8.09 12.73
CA LEU A 368 0.35 -8.25 13.02
C LEU A 368 -0.49 -7.04 12.60
N ALA A 369 0.12 -5.85 12.49
CA ALA A 369 -0.54 -4.67 11.95
C ALA A 369 -0.93 -4.81 10.46
N ASP A 370 -0.35 -5.76 9.71
CA ASP A 370 -0.69 -6.02 8.31
C ASP A 370 -2.14 -6.51 8.14
N PHE A 371 -2.78 -7.00 9.21
CA PHE A 371 -4.18 -7.42 9.22
C PHE A 371 -5.16 -6.27 9.51
N GLN A 372 -4.68 -5.07 9.87
CA GLN A 372 -5.55 -3.93 10.19
C GLN A 372 -6.38 -3.51 8.97
N GLY A 373 -7.69 -3.32 9.19
CA GLY A 373 -8.66 -2.98 8.16
C GLY A 373 -9.20 -4.16 7.36
N GLU A 374 -8.71 -5.39 7.57
CA GLU A 374 -9.32 -6.59 7.00
C GLU A 374 -10.61 -6.97 7.72
N ASP A 375 -11.48 -7.67 6.99
CA ASP A 375 -12.64 -8.36 7.59
C ASP A 375 -12.18 -9.71 8.15
N ALA A 376 -12.40 -9.92 9.45
CA ALA A 376 -12.02 -11.17 10.11
C ALA A 376 -12.84 -12.39 9.65
N TYR A 377 -13.98 -12.19 8.97
CA TYR A 377 -14.87 -13.28 8.58
C TYR A 377 -14.18 -14.29 7.66
N GLY A 378 -14.14 -15.55 8.11
CA GLY A 378 -13.64 -16.65 7.29
C GLY A 378 -12.66 -17.58 8.01
N TRP A 379 -11.92 -18.33 7.19
CA TRP A 379 -10.95 -19.30 7.68
C TRP A 379 -9.58 -18.67 7.89
N TRP A 380 -9.18 -18.60 9.16
CA TRP A 380 -7.81 -18.34 9.57
C TRP A 380 -7.04 -19.65 9.63
N ARG A 381 -5.75 -19.58 9.30
CA ARG A 381 -4.88 -20.75 9.31
C ARG A 381 -3.58 -20.44 10.04
N LEU A 382 -3.17 -21.34 10.93
CA LEU A 382 -1.84 -21.37 11.50
C LEU A 382 -1.05 -22.47 10.82
N PHE A 383 0.00 -22.09 10.11
CA PHE A 383 0.98 -23.00 9.53
C PHE A 383 2.13 -23.18 10.51
N VAL A 384 2.55 -24.42 10.72
CA VAL A 384 3.73 -24.75 11.53
C VAL A 384 4.56 -25.82 10.81
N SER A 385 5.85 -25.59 10.61
CA SER A 385 6.78 -26.59 10.09
C SER A 385 8.02 -26.70 10.95
N ASP A 386 8.60 -27.90 10.99
CA ASP A 386 9.95 -28.16 11.50
C ASP A 386 10.88 -28.40 10.30
N ASN A 387 11.99 -27.67 10.26
CA ASN A 387 12.95 -27.65 9.15
C ASN A 387 14.34 -28.18 9.54
N ALA A 388 14.48 -28.77 10.74
CA ALA A 388 15.66 -29.51 11.13
C ALA A 388 15.31 -30.99 11.32
N SER A 389 16.33 -31.84 11.47
CA SER A 389 16.12 -33.26 11.77
C SER A 389 16.24 -33.52 13.26
N TRP A 390 15.66 -34.66 13.69
CA TRP A 390 15.83 -35.34 14.99
C TRP A 390 14.91 -34.88 16.10
N ASP A 391 14.31 -33.71 15.97
CA ASP A 391 13.40 -33.15 16.94
C ASP A 391 11.96 -33.27 16.41
N THR A 392 11.01 -33.48 17.31
CA THR A 392 9.59 -33.47 16.96
C THR A 392 8.86 -32.61 17.96
N GLY A 393 7.77 -31.99 17.55
CA GLY A 393 6.92 -31.25 18.47
C GLY A 393 5.44 -31.46 18.25
N THR A 394 4.67 -30.70 19.02
CA THR A 394 3.22 -30.74 19.00
C THR A 394 2.70 -29.32 19.11
N LEU A 395 1.83 -28.92 18.19
CA LEU A 395 0.97 -27.75 18.38
C LEU A 395 -0.13 -28.15 19.36
N ASN A 396 -0.10 -27.60 20.57
CA ASN A 396 -1.08 -27.91 21.61
C ASN A 396 -2.37 -27.08 21.47
N GLY A 397 -2.34 -26.06 20.61
CA GLY A 397 -3.45 -25.15 20.32
C GLY A 397 -2.97 -23.71 20.16
N TRP A 398 -3.83 -22.87 19.62
CA TRP A 398 -3.58 -21.44 19.46
C TRP A 398 -4.89 -20.66 19.66
N THR A 399 -4.79 -19.35 19.90
CA THR A 399 -5.96 -18.48 20.02
C THR A 399 -5.75 -17.23 19.21
N LEU A 400 -6.72 -16.91 18.36
CA LEU A 400 -6.80 -15.64 17.67
C LEU A 400 -7.61 -14.68 18.52
N ARG A 401 -7.00 -13.57 18.95
CA ARG A 401 -7.70 -12.48 19.60
C ARG A 401 -7.85 -11.33 18.62
N ILE A 402 -9.07 -10.83 18.47
CA ILE A 402 -9.39 -9.71 17.60
C ILE A 402 -9.93 -8.56 18.45
N TYR A 403 -9.38 -7.37 18.24
CA TYR A 403 -9.90 -6.12 18.76
C TYR A 403 -10.59 -5.34 17.63
N THR A 404 -11.82 -4.89 17.86
CA THR A 404 -12.68 -4.33 16.79
C THR A 404 -13.70 -3.31 17.32
N PRO A 405 -14.13 -2.31 16.51
CA PRO A 405 -15.34 -1.54 16.80
C PRO A 405 -16.61 -2.36 16.86
N ASP A 406 -16.65 -3.46 16.14
CA ASP A 406 -17.89 -4.09 15.79
C ASP A 406 -18.39 -4.94 16.94
N ASN A 407 -19.70 -4.93 17.15
CA ASN A 407 -20.31 -5.90 18.04
C ASN A 407 -20.35 -7.24 17.29
N TYR A 408 -19.77 -8.27 17.89
CA TYR A 408 -19.91 -9.63 17.38
C TYR A 408 -21.36 -10.08 17.52
N THR A 409 -22.10 -10.00 16.41
CA THR A 409 -23.45 -10.55 16.30
C THR A 409 -23.43 -11.98 15.80
N GLY A 410 -22.31 -12.71 16.02
CA GLY A 410 -22.09 -14.06 15.48
C GLY A 410 -23.38 -14.85 15.57
N PHE A 411 -23.80 -15.45 14.45
CA PHE A 411 -25.05 -16.20 14.41
C PHE A 411 -25.04 -17.14 15.60
N SER A 412 -25.93 -16.91 16.56
CA SER A 412 -26.07 -17.76 17.73
C SER A 412 -26.18 -19.19 17.24
N LYS A 413 -25.13 -19.99 17.48
CA LYS A 413 -24.98 -21.37 17.01
C LYS A 413 -26.34 -22.10 16.97
N PRO A 414 -26.88 -22.48 15.81
CA PRO A 414 -27.53 -23.76 15.73
C PRO A 414 -26.39 -24.78 15.66
N ASP A 415 -26.08 -25.44 16.78
CA ASP A 415 -25.10 -26.55 16.92
C ASP A 415 -24.51 -27.07 15.60
N MET A 416 -23.47 -26.40 15.07
CA MET A 416 -22.64 -26.96 14.01
C MET A 416 -21.47 -27.65 14.67
N ILE A 417 -21.75 -28.84 15.19
CA ILE A 417 -20.71 -29.84 15.44
C ILE A 417 -20.04 -30.13 14.10
N GLY A 418 -18.72 -30.23 14.12
CA GLY A 418 -17.90 -30.49 12.95
C GLY A 418 -18.43 -31.63 12.07
N GLY A 419 -18.28 -31.43 10.76
CA GLY A 419 -18.59 -32.43 9.76
C GLY A 419 -19.91 -32.16 9.03
N ILE A 420 -19.89 -32.47 7.73
CA ILE A 420 -21.12 -32.70 6.98
C ILE A 420 -21.85 -33.85 7.69
N ASP A 421 -22.97 -33.54 8.36
CA ASP A 421 -23.83 -34.54 8.99
C ASP A 421 -24.44 -35.46 7.92
N LEU A 422 -23.89 -36.66 7.81
CA LEU A 422 -24.38 -37.75 6.96
C LEU A 422 -25.25 -38.75 7.73
N ASP A 423 -25.52 -38.51 9.02
CA ASP A 423 -26.30 -39.41 9.87
C ASP A 423 -27.81 -39.16 9.75
N ARG A 424 -28.24 -38.03 9.16
CA ARG A 424 -29.61 -37.81 8.70
C ARG A 424 -29.87 -38.46 7.34
N ALA A 425 -29.94 -39.78 7.31
CA ALA A 425 -30.57 -40.47 6.18
C ALA A 425 -32.06 -40.08 6.12
N VAL A 426 -32.45 -39.27 5.13
CA VAL A 426 -33.84 -38.84 4.94
C VAL A 426 -34.72 -40.03 4.49
N SER A 427 -34.10 -41.07 3.93
CA SER A 427 -34.69 -42.37 3.60
C SER A 427 -33.56 -43.41 3.37
N PRO A 428 -33.85 -44.73 3.30
CA PRO A 428 -32.82 -45.76 3.10
C PRO A 428 -31.95 -45.58 1.83
N ASN A 429 -32.35 -44.69 0.91
CA ASN A 429 -31.66 -44.49 -0.37
C ASN A 429 -31.28 -43.03 -0.66
N VAL A 430 -31.25 -42.13 0.33
CA VAL A 430 -30.84 -40.72 0.13
C VAL A 430 -29.85 -40.29 1.23
N ALA A 431 -28.71 -39.73 0.82
CA ALA A 431 -27.75 -39.07 1.70
C ALA A 431 -27.92 -37.56 1.64
N LEU A 432 -27.82 -36.88 2.80
CA LEU A 432 -27.80 -35.43 2.89
C LEU A 432 -26.36 -34.92 2.72
N LEU A 433 -26.18 -33.90 1.89
CA LEU A 433 -24.92 -33.24 1.64
C LEU A 433 -25.05 -31.77 2.04
N LEU A 434 -24.35 -31.39 3.09
CA LEU A 434 -24.21 -29.98 3.50
C LEU A 434 -23.06 -29.36 2.71
N VAL A 435 -23.39 -28.33 1.95
CA VAL A 435 -22.42 -27.58 1.14
C VAL A 435 -22.07 -26.29 1.89
N PRO A 436 -20.81 -26.12 2.33
CA PRO A 436 -20.41 -25.00 3.18
C PRO A 436 -20.28 -23.69 2.40
N GLU A 437 -19.97 -23.77 1.10
CA GLU A 437 -19.83 -22.62 0.22
C GLU A 437 -20.24 -22.96 -1.20
N LYS A 438 -20.75 -21.97 -1.94
CA LYS A 438 -21.12 -22.17 -3.33
C LYS A 438 -19.87 -22.48 -4.15
N GLY A 439 -19.87 -23.61 -4.85
CA GLY A 439 -18.69 -24.04 -5.60
C GLY A 439 -18.95 -25.25 -6.48
N HIS A 440 -17.94 -25.62 -7.25
CA HIS A 440 -17.96 -26.84 -8.05
C HIS A 440 -17.47 -28.02 -7.22
N TYR A 441 -18.31 -29.05 -7.11
CA TYR A 441 -18.04 -30.25 -6.33
C TYR A 441 -18.10 -31.50 -7.21
N ASN A 442 -17.16 -32.40 -6.98
CA ASN A 442 -17.14 -33.76 -7.46
C ASN A 442 -17.67 -34.68 -6.37
N VAL A 443 -18.85 -35.27 -6.59
CA VAL A 443 -19.47 -36.20 -5.65
C VAL A 443 -19.47 -37.59 -6.26
N LYS A 444 -18.83 -38.56 -5.59
CA LYS A 444 -18.64 -39.92 -6.08
C LYS A 444 -19.04 -40.94 -5.02
N VAL A 445 -19.60 -42.06 -5.46
CA VAL A 445 -19.76 -43.26 -4.62
C VAL A 445 -18.80 -44.32 -5.09
N VAL A 446 -17.97 -44.84 -4.19
CA VAL A 446 -16.96 -45.87 -4.48
C VAL A 446 -17.15 -47.11 -3.62
N ASP A 447 -16.80 -48.29 -4.13
CA ASP A 447 -16.71 -49.51 -3.32
C ASP A 447 -15.42 -49.56 -2.49
N VAL A 448 -15.24 -50.60 -1.66
CA VAL A 448 -14.01 -50.79 -0.86
C VAL A 448 -12.74 -50.96 -1.69
N ALA A 449 -12.85 -51.35 -2.97
CA ALA A 449 -11.74 -51.45 -3.90
C ALA A 449 -11.49 -50.13 -4.65
N GLY A 450 -12.21 -49.04 -4.30
CA GLY A 450 -12.07 -47.73 -4.91
C GLY A 450 -12.74 -47.59 -6.29
N ARG A 451 -13.49 -48.60 -6.75
CA ARG A 451 -14.17 -48.53 -8.05
C ARG A 451 -15.37 -47.59 -7.95
N SER A 452 -15.44 -46.64 -8.89
CA SER A 452 -16.53 -45.66 -8.96
C SER A 452 -17.83 -46.32 -9.42
N MET A 453 -18.84 -46.33 -8.55
CA MET A 453 -20.16 -46.90 -8.81
C MET A 453 -21.15 -45.84 -9.33
N ARG A 454 -20.94 -44.57 -8.98
CA ARG A 454 -21.69 -43.41 -9.50
C ARG A 454 -20.84 -42.13 -9.40
N ILE A 455 -20.97 -41.25 -10.39
CA ILE A 455 -20.27 -39.95 -10.44
C ILE A 455 -21.30 -38.84 -10.73
N LEU A 456 -21.37 -37.84 -9.86
CA LEU A 456 -21.90 -36.52 -10.17
C LEU A 456 -20.68 -35.61 -10.34
N ASN A 457 -20.24 -35.43 -11.58
CA ASN A 457 -19.00 -34.71 -11.86
C ASN A 457 -19.26 -33.22 -11.96
N ASN A 458 -18.45 -32.42 -11.26
CA ASN A 458 -18.38 -30.96 -11.40
C ASN A 458 -19.72 -30.21 -11.19
N ALA A 459 -20.54 -30.65 -10.25
CA ALA A 459 -21.82 -30.00 -9.96
C ALA A 459 -21.59 -28.65 -9.27
N LEU A 460 -22.18 -27.58 -9.79
CA LEU A 460 -22.24 -26.30 -9.09
C LEU A 460 -23.31 -26.40 -8.00
N LEU A 461 -22.88 -26.44 -6.75
CA LEU A 461 -23.77 -26.50 -5.60
C LEU A 461 -23.77 -25.15 -4.89
N SER A 462 -24.96 -24.67 -4.49
CA SER A 462 -25.09 -23.51 -3.60
C SER A 462 -24.78 -23.90 -2.16
N THR A 463 -24.45 -22.95 -1.30
CA THR A 463 -24.40 -23.19 0.15
C THR A 463 -25.74 -23.76 0.64
N GLY A 464 -25.71 -24.70 1.58
CA GLY A 464 -26.90 -25.31 2.20
C GLY A 464 -27.03 -26.81 1.97
N GLU A 465 -28.23 -27.35 2.24
CA GLU A 465 -28.55 -28.77 2.15
C GLU A 465 -28.82 -29.21 0.70
N HIS A 466 -28.20 -30.31 0.31
CA HIS A 466 -28.43 -31.01 -0.97
C HIS A 466 -28.67 -32.50 -0.72
N THR A 467 -29.40 -33.16 -1.61
CA THR A 467 -29.66 -34.60 -1.49
C THR A 467 -28.94 -35.40 -2.57
N VAL A 468 -28.24 -36.46 -2.18
CA VAL A 468 -27.60 -37.42 -3.07
C VAL A 468 -28.41 -38.72 -3.06
N ASN A 469 -29.01 -39.05 -4.20
CA ASN A 469 -29.77 -40.29 -4.35
C ASN A 469 -28.83 -41.51 -4.53
N LEU A 470 -29.13 -42.61 -3.81
CA LEU A 470 -28.34 -43.85 -3.76
C LEU A 470 -29.08 -45.08 -4.36
N ASP A 471 -30.27 -44.91 -4.94
CA ASP A 471 -31.17 -46.00 -5.38
C ASP A 471 -30.54 -47.00 -6.38
N ASN A 472 -29.52 -46.57 -7.13
CA ASN A 472 -28.90 -47.37 -8.19
C ASN A 472 -27.80 -48.34 -7.70
N ILE A 473 -27.50 -48.39 -6.41
CA ILE A 473 -26.54 -49.36 -5.85
C ILE A 473 -27.27 -50.68 -5.60
N ARG A 474 -27.05 -51.66 -6.50
CA ARG A 474 -27.80 -52.93 -6.53
C ARG A 474 -27.16 -54.08 -5.74
N VAL A 475 -25.91 -53.92 -5.30
CA VAL A 475 -25.14 -54.99 -4.67
C VAL A 475 -24.95 -54.68 -3.18
N PRO A 476 -25.33 -55.58 -2.26
CA PRO A 476 -25.02 -55.42 -0.84
C PRO A 476 -23.51 -55.33 -0.61
N GLY A 477 -23.08 -54.45 0.29
CA GLY A 477 -21.66 -54.24 0.55
C GLY A 477 -21.34 -52.93 1.25
N VAL A 478 -20.06 -52.72 1.52
CA VAL A 478 -19.54 -51.49 2.11
C VAL A 478 -19.13 -50.53 0.99
N TYR A 479 -19.55 -49.28 1.11
CA TYR A 479 -19.28 -48.21 0.14
C TYR A 479 -18.80 -46.95 0.85
N TYR A 480 -18.24 -46.03 0.07
CA TYR A 480 -17.86 -44.71 0.53
C TYR A 480 -18.48 -43.63 -0.35
N LEU A 481 -19.05 -42.60 0.27
CA LEU A 481 -19.36 -41.33 -0.39
C LEU A 481 -18.12 -40.44 -0.30
N VAL A 482 -17.63 -39.96 -1.44
CA VAL A 482 -16.48 -39.06 -1.55
C VAL A 482 -16.95 -37.74 -2.14
N VAL A 483 -16.66 -36.63 -1.47
CA VAL A 483 -16.99 -35.27 -1.92
C VAL A 483 -15.71 -34.47 -1.99
N GLU A 484 -15.43 -33.90 -3.15
CA GLU A 484 -14.21 -33.13 -3.40
C GLU A 484 -14.58 -31.80 -4.07
N GLY A 485 -14.16 -30.68 -3.51
CA GLY A 485 -14.47 -29.35 -4.05
C GLY A 485 -13.91 -28.25 -3.17
N CYS A 486 -13.65 -27.09 -3.78
CA CYS A 486 -13.11 -25.91 -3.10
C CYS A 486 -11.89 -26.20 -2.20
N GLY A 487 -10.98 -27.07 -2.66
CA GLY A 487 -9.75 -27.42 -1.92
C GLY A 487 -9.95 -28.38 -0.74
N ARG A 488 -11.12 -29.02 -0.61
CA ARG A 488 -11.43 -30.00 0.44
C ARG A 488 -11.78 -31.37 -0.15
N MET A 489 -11.52 -32.44 0.60
CA MET A 489 -11.98 -33.81 0.30
C MET A 489 -12.57 -34.46 1.56
N PHE A 490 -13.78 -35.01 1.46
CA PHE A 490 -14.47 -35.73 2.52
C PHE A 490 -14.83 -37.14 2.08
N LYS A 491 -14.70 -38.12 2.97
CA LYS A 491 -15.04 -39.53 2.72
C LYS A 491 -15.82 -40.14 3.88
N LYS A 492 -17.03 -40.67 3.64
CA LYS A 492 -17.85 -41.36 4.66
C LYS A 492 -18.19 -42.77 4.22
N ARG A 493 -18.00 -43.74 5.12
CA ARG A 493 -18.38 -45.14 4.94
C ARG A 493 -19.88 -45.33 5.18
N PHE A 494 -20.55 -46.08 4.31
CA PHE A 494 -21.90 -46.58 4.55
C PHE A 494 -22.03 -48.05 4.10
N VAL A 495 -23.04 -48.74 4.59
CA VAL A 495 -23.30 -50.15 4.28
C VAL A 495 -24.64 -50.26 3.59
N VAL A 496 -24.66 -50.91 2.42
CA VAL A 496 -25.89 -51.29 1.74
C VAL A 496 -26.22 -52.71 2.14
N VAL A 497 -27.30 -52.86 2.91
CA VAL A 497 -27.93 -54.14 3.25
C VAL A 497 -29.26 -54.17 2.52
N ARG A 498 -29.49 -55.19 1.68
CA ARG A 498 -30.79 -55.45 1.05
C ARG A 498 -31.34 -56.76 1.56
#